data_AF-A0A9P4GWU2-F1
#
_entry.id   AF-A0A9P4GWU2-F1
#
_cell.length_a   1.000
_cell.length_b   1.000
_cell.length_c   1.000
_cell.angle_alpha   90.00
_cell.angle_beta   90.00
_cell.angle_gamma   90.00
#
_symmetry.space_group_name_H-M   'P 1'
#
loop_
_entity.id
_entity.type
_entity.pdbx_description
1 polymer ?
#
loop_
_entity_poly.entity_id
_entity_poly.type
_entity_poly.pdbx_seq_one_letter_code
_entity_poly.pdbx_strand_id
1 'polypeptide(L)'
;MLGLFHRLFGRQRSSLPPFDFARNRFRQKKKWPPNLPQLTERQQFRFERKFKRRIRLKSMRPQWNKWVKITQWSIISFIVVYGVLFHDFAKDPMNPRPGEQPFKGVRDKMWAWIGNFYTHTEATIKGERGARRQEPIHGRRSEGE
;
A
#
# COMPACT_ATOMS: atom_id res chain seq x y z
N MET A 1 -16.79 2.29 -7.98
CA MET A 1 -15.41 2.19 -7.49
C MET A 1 -14.35 2.74 -8.46
N LEU A 2 -14.43 2.50 -9.78
CA LEU A 2 -13.43 2.97 -10.77
C LEU A 2 -13.28 4.50 -10.91
N GLY A 3 -14.34 5.28 -10.66
CA GLY A 3 -14.29 6.75 -10.77
C GLY A 3 -13.40 7.44 -9.74
N LEU A 4 -13.24 6.86 -8.54
CA LEU A 4 -12.36 7.41 -7.50
C LEU A 4 -10.88 7.20 -7.86
N PHE A 5 -10.56 6.04 -8.45
CA PHE A 5 -9.21 5.72 -8.94
C PHE A 5 -8.79 6.63 -10.10
N HIS A 6 -9.66 6.88 -11.07
CA HIS A 6 -9.35 7.83 -12.15
C HIS A 6 -9.15 9.27 -11.63
N ARG A 7 -9.80 9.66 -10.53
CA ARG A 7 -9.62 10.98 -9.91
C ARG A 7 -8.33 11.11 -9.09
N LEU A 8 -7.88 10.03 -8.47
CA LEU A 8 -6.64 10.01 -7.69
C LEU A 8 -5.37 9.85 -8.55
N PHE A 9 -5.47 9.17 -9.69
CA PHE A 9 -4.32 8.82 -10.52
C PHE A 9 -4.32 9.47 -11.91
N GLY A 10 -5.48 9.87 -12.43
CA GLY A 10 -5.63 10.36 -13.79
C GLY A 10 -5.66 11.88 -13.85
N ARG A 11 -4.50 12.51 -14.05
CA ARG A 11 -4.50 13.88 -14.58
C ARG A 11 -4.96 13.80 -16.04
N GLN A 12 -6.21 14.17 -16.32
CA GLN A 12 -6.74 14.33 -17.67
C GLN A 12 -5.76 15.18 -18.49
N ARG A 13 -5.10 14.56 -19.47
CA ARG A 13 -4.29 15.29 -20.45
C ARG A 13 -5.29 15.99 -21.36
N SER A 14 -5.18 17.32 -21.48
CA SER A 14 -6.03 18.10 -22.36
C SER A 14 -5.92 17.59 -23.79
N SER A 15 -7.02 17.13 -24.41
CA SER A 15 -7.06 16.71 -25.83
C SER A 15 -7.14 17.91 -26.78
N LEU A 16 -6.49 19.01 -26.41
CA LEU A 16 -6.45 20.19 -27.26
C LEU A 16 -5.48 19.93 -28.42
N PRO A 17 -5.82 20.35 -29.65
CA PRO A 17 -4.88 20.28 -30.76
C PRO A 17 -3.61 21.08 -30.41
N PRO A 18 -2.46 20.78 -31.06
CA PRO A 18 -1.23 21.54 -30.86
C PRO A 18 -1.48 23.05 -30.99
N PHE A 19 -0.92 23.82 -30.06
CA PHE A 19 -1.18 25.26 -29.99
C PHE A 19 -0.57 25.98 -31.21
N ASP A 20 -1.43 26.52 -32.08
CA ASP A 20 -1.02 27.33 -33.22
C ASP A 20 -0.92 28.81 -32.84
N PHE A 21 0.30 29.36 -32.91
CA PHE A 21 0.57 30.77 -32.60
C PHE A 21 -0.05 31.74 -33.61
N ALA A 22 -0.29 31.32 -34.86
CA ALA A 22 -0.83 32.18 -35.92
C ALA A 22 -2.33 32.42 -35.76
N ARG A 23 -3.07 31.40 -35.28
CA ARG A 23 -4.53 31.41 -35.11
C ARG A 23 -4.99 31.96 -33.75
N ASN A 24 -4.07 32.30 -32.84
CA ASN A 24 -4.41 32.75 -31.49
C ASN A 24 -5.09 34.15 -31.51
N ARG A 25 -6.33 34.22 -31.00
CA ARG A 25 -7.11 35.47 -30.81
C ARG A 25 -6.36 36.52 -29.98
N PHE A 26 -5.55 36.08 -29.01
CA PHE A 26 -4.78 36.95 -28.14
C PHE A 26 -3.30 36.89 -28.49
N ARG A 27 -2.89 37.69 -29.46
CA ARG A 27 -1.49 37.78 -29.91
C ARG A 27 -0.58 38.27 -28.79
N GLN A 28 0.60 37.67 -28.71
CA GLN A 28 1.61 38.00 -27.71
C GLN A 28 2.19 39.39 -28.02
N LYS A 29 2.02 40.36 -27.10
CA LYS A 29 2.58 41.72 -27.28
C LYS A 29 4.12 41.76 -27.21
N LYS A 30 4.72 40.81 -26.49
CA LYS A 30 6.18 40.67 -26.33
C LYS A 30 6.56 39.25 -26.71
N LYS A 31 7.54 39.10 -27.60
CA LYS A 31 8.09 37.81 -27.99
C LYS A 31 8.80 37.20 -26.78
N TRP A 32 8.40 36.00 -26.40
CA TRP A 32 9.13 35.17 -25.44
C TRP A 32 9.96 34.15 -26.25
N PRO A 33 11.21 33.80 -25.85
CA PRO A 33 11.99 34.29 -24.73
C PRO A 33 12.57 35.70 -24.98
N PRO A 34 12.82 36.50 -23.93
CA PRO A 34 13.57 37.74 -24.09
C PRO A 34 15.02 37.43 -24.50
N ASN A 35 15.62 38.30 -25.32
CA ASN A 35 17.05 38.21 -25.66
C ASN A 35 17.89 38.52 -24.40
N LEU A 36 18.31 37.48 -23.68
CA LEU A 36 19.09 37.61 -22.43
C LEU A 36 20.33 38.53 -22.55
N PRO A 37 21.11 38.51 -23.66
CA PRO A 37 22.30 39.35 -23.79
C PRO A 37 22.02 40.85 -23.86
N GLN A 38 20.79 41.24 -24.23
CA GLN A 38 20.38 42.65 -24.40
C GLN A 38 19.84 43.25 -23.09
N LEU A 39 19.69 42.45 -22.04
CA LEU A 39 19.18 42.89 -20.74
C LEU A 39 20.33 43.34 -19.84
N THR A 40 20.08 44.34 -18.99
CA THR A 40 21.00 44.72 -17.90
C THR A 40 21.26 43.53 -16.98
N GLU A 41 22.47 43.39 -16.45
CA GLU A 41 22.86 42.30 -15.53
C GLU A 41 21.91 42.13 -14.34
N ARG A 42 21.45 43.24 -13.75
CA ARG A 42 20.46 43.21 -12.66
C ARG A 42 19.15 42.54 -13.09
N GLN A 43 18.73 42.74 -14.33
CA GLN A 43 17.54 42.09 -14.88
C GLN A 43 17.81 40.62 -15.19
N GLN A 44 18.98 40.29 -15.79
CA GLN A 44 19.40 38.92 -16.05
C GLN A 44 19.41 38.08 -14.75
N PHE A 45 20.00 38.59 -13.68
CA PHE A 45 20.01 37.92 -12.36
C PHE A 45 18.60 37.63 -11.82
N ARG A 46 17.65 38.56 -12.01
CA ARG A 46 16.24 38.33 -11.61
C ARG A 46 15.59 37.21 -12.41
N PHE A 47 15.88 37.11 -13.71
CA PHE A 47 15.39 36.03 -14.56
C PHE A 47 16.01 34.70 -14.17
N GLU A 48 17.31 34.66 -13.93
CA GLU A 48 18.03 33.47 -13.50
C GLU A 48 17.48 32.94 -12.16
N ARG A 49 17.33 33.81 -11.15
CA ARG A 49 16.74 33.44 -9.86
C ARG A 49 15.32 32.89 -10.02
N LYS A 50 14.49 33.52 -10.87
CA LYS A 50 13.12 33.04 -11.15
C LYS A 50 13.14 31.68 -11.86
N PHE A 51 14.07 31.48 -12.79
CA PHE A 51 14.22 30.23 -13.54
C PHE A 51 14.68 29.08 -12.63
N LYS A 52 15.72 29.29 -11.82
CA LYS A 52 16.20 28.32 -10.81
C LYS A 52 15.10 27.91 -9.84
N ARG A 53 14.30 28.87 -9.34
CA ARG A 53 13.14 28.58 -8.48
C ARG A 53 12.10 27.71 -9.19
N ARG A 54 11.78 28.01 -10.45
CA ARG A 54 10.81 27.23 -11.24
C ARG A 54 11.32 25.83 -11.56
N ILE A 55 12.61 25.66 -11.86
CA ILE A 55 13.22 24.34 -12.05
C ILE A 55 13.09 23.53 -10.77
N ARG A 56 13.45 24.11 -9.61
CA ARG A 56 13.32 23.43 -8.32
C ARG A 56 11.88 22.98 -8.04
N LEU A 57 10.88 23.81 -8.36
CA LEU A 57 9.48 23.44 -8.22
C LEU A 57 9.04 22.36 -9.23
N LYS A 58 9.58 22.37 -10.44
CA LYS A 58 9.31 21.34 -11.46
C LYS A 58 10.01 20.01 -11.15
N SER A 59 11.17 20.05 -10.51
CA SER A 59 11.93 18.84 -10.13
C SER A 59 11.33 18.15 -8.91
N MET A 60 10.62 18.88 -8.05
CA MET A 60 9.78 18.31 -7.01
C MET A 60 8.69 17.43 -7.64
N ARG A 61 8.83 16.11 -7.57
CA ARG A 61 7.82 15.12 -7.99
C ARG A 61 7.08 14.57 -6.77
N PRO A 62 6.04 15.26 -6.26
CA PRO A 62 5.39 14.91 -4.99
C PRO A 62 4.73 13.52 -5.05
N GLN A 63 4.18 13.14 -6.21
CA GLN A 63 3.55 11.82 -6.37
C GLN A 63 4.58 10.71 -6.33
N TRP A 64 5.70 10.84 -7.02
CA TRP A 64 6.80 9.86 -6.98
C TRP A 64 7.28 9.67 -5.54
N ASN A 65 7.53 10.76 -4.82
CA ASN A 65 7.95 10.70 -3.42
C ASN A 65 6.90 10.01 -2.53
N LYS A 66 5.60 10.22 -2.79
CA LYS A 66 4.52 9.52 -2.08
C LYS A 66 4.57 8.00 -2.34
N TRP A 67 4.73 7.58 -3.59
CA TRP A 67 4.82 6.16 -3.97
C TRP A 67 6.05 5.47 -3.37
N VAL A 68 7.21 6.13 -3.43
CA VAL A 68 8.44 5.60 -2.83
C VAL A 68 8.28 5.45 -1.32
N LYS A 69 7.67 6.42 -0.63
CA LYS A 69 7.40 6.32 0.81
C LYS A 69 6.45 5.16 1.14
N ILE A 70 5.36 5.00 0.40
CA ILE A 70 4.43 3.87 0.58
C ILE A 70 5.18 2.54 0.40
N THR A 71 5.99 2.44 -0.65
CA THR A 71 6.79 1.24 -0.95
C THR A 71 7.80 0.96 0.17
N GLN A 72 8.49 1.98 0.68
CA GLN A 72 9.44 1.86 1.78
C GLN A 72 8.76 1.34 3.04
N TRP A 73 7.62 1.92 3.44
CA TRP A 73 6.85 1.44 4.58
C TRP A 73 6.29 0.04 4.38
N SER A 74 5.88 -0.29 3.15
CA SER A 74 5.44 -1.64 2.80
C SER A 74 6.56 -2.67 2.97
N ILE A 75 7.78 -2.36 2.53
CA ILE A 75 8.94 -3.26 2.66
C ILE A 75 9.32 -3.41 4.14
N ILE A 76 9.39 -2.30 4.89
CA ILE A 76 9.68 -2.35 6.34
C ILE A 76 8.64 -3.22 7.04
N SER A 77 7.35 -2.97 6.79
CA SER A 77 6.26 -3.76 7.39
C SER A 77 6.35 -5.23 6.99
N PHE A 78 6.65 -5.53 5.73
CA PHE A 78 6.80 -6.91 5.24
C PHE A 78 7.93 -7.64 5.98
N ILE A 79 9.10 -7.01 6.12
CA ILE A 79 10.24 -7.59 6.83
C ILE A 79 9.91 -7.82 8.31
N VAL A 80 9.24 -6.87 8.97
CA VAL A 80 8.82 -7.00 10.37
C VAL A 80 7.83 -8.15 10.55
N VAL A 81 6.81 -8.23 9.69
CA VAL A 81 5.81 -9.32 9.73
C VAL A 81 6.49 -10.66 9.50
N TYR A 82 7.35 -10.77 8.49
CA TYR A 82 8.10 -11.99 8.21
C TYR A 82 8.99 -12.40 9.39
N GLY A 83 9.78 -11.46 9.93
CA GLY A 83 10.65 -11.68 11.08
C GLY A 83 9.85 -12.18 12.29
N VAL A 84 8.80 -11.47 12.67
CA VAL A 84 8.03 -11.79 13.88
C VAL A 84 7.24 -13.09 13.71
N LEU A 85 6.68 -13.40 12.54
CA LEU A 85 5.71 -14.49 12.39
C LEU A 85 6.24 -15.75 11.70
N PHE A 86 7.15 -15.62 10.76
CA PHE A 86 7.54 -16.72 9.87
C PHE A 86 9.02 -17.10 10.00
N HIS A 87 9.88 -16.18 10.43
CA HIS A 87 11.32 -16.44 10.50
C HIS A 87 11.66 -17.43 11.62
N ASP A 88 12.39 -18.49 11.31
CA ASP A 88 12.80 -19.52 12.27
C ASP A 88 14.16 -19.18 12.88
N PHE A 89 14.15 -18.36 13.94
CA PHE A 89 15.36 -17.97 14.67
C PHE A 89 16.03 -19.12 15.44
N ALA A 90 15.38 -20.29 15.59
CA ALA A 90 15.99 -21.42 16.30
C ALA A 90 17.16 -22.03 15.51
N LYS A 91 17.18 -21.84 14.19
CA LYS A 91 18.23 -22.34 13.27
C LYS A 91 19.22 -21.25 12.86
N ASP A 92 19.08 -20.04 13.40
CA ASP A 92 19.95 -18.91 13.06
C ASP A 92 21.28 -19.02 13.83
N PRO A 93 22.45 -19.05 13.15
CA PRO A 93 23.76 -19.07 13.80
C PRO A 93 24.05 -17.83 14.65
N MET A 94 23.29 -16.73 14.49
CA MET A 94 23.49 -15.47 15.23
C MET A 94 22.56 -15.34 16.46
N ASN A 95 21.81 -16.37 16.81
CA ASN A 95 20.92 -16.34 17.97
C ASN A 95 21.73 -16.48 19.28
N PRO A 96 21.62 -15.52 20.24
CA PRO A 96 22.32 -15.62 21.53
C PRO A 96 21.82 -16.78 22.41
N ARG A 97 20.64 -17.34 22.13
CA ARG A 97 20.06 -18.48 22.85
C ARG A 97 19.70 -19.59 21.85
N PRO A 98 20.63 -20.50 21.52
CA PRO A 98 20.41 -21.51 20.49
C PRO A 98 19.24 -22.42 20.86
N GLY A 99 18.31 -22.61 19.91
CA GLY A 99 17.12 -23.47 20.07
C GLY A 99 15.85 -22.79 20.61
N GLU A 100 15.93 -21.57 21.14
CA GLU A 100 14.74 -20.81 21.54
C GLU A 100 14.20 -19.98 20.36
N GLN A 101 12.91 -20.09 20.06
CA GLN A 101 12.22 -19.21 19.10
C GLN A 101 11.67 -17.97 19.83
N PRO A 102 12.26 -16.78 19.62
CA PRO A 102 11.67 -15.53 20.08
C PRO A 102 10.35 -15.30 19.33
N PHE A 103 9.38 -14.70 20.02
CA PHE A 103 8.03 -14.40 19.52
C PHE A 103 7.07 -15.59 19.31
N LYS A 104 7.41 -16.81 19.75
CA LYS A 104 6.49 -17.97 19.73
C LYS A 104 5.12 -17.64 20.35
N GLY A 105 5.10 -17.02 21.53
CA GLY A 105 3.85 -16.61 22.19
C GLY A 105 3.05 -15.52 21.44
N VAL A 106 3.70 -14.68 20.62
CA VAL A 106 3.01 -13.70 19.77
C VAL A 106 2.40 -14.38 18.55
N ARG A 107 3.13 -15.33 17.94
CA ARG A 107 2.64 -16.18 16.84
C ARG A 107 1.42 -16.97 17.27
N ASP A 108 1.50 -17.67 18.39
CA ASP A 108 0.43 -18.54 18.87
C ASP A 108 -0.85 -17.73 19.19
N LYS A 109 -0.71 -16.55 19.82
CA LYS A 109 -1.84 -15.63 20.05
C LYS A 109 -2.45 -15.10 18.76
N MET A 110 -1.63 -14.73 17.77
CA MET A 110 -2.12 -14.26 16.49
C MET A 110 -2.87 -15.37 15.75
N TRP A 111 -2.32 -16.58 15.67
CA TRP A 111 -2.97 -17.71 15.01
C TRP A 111 -4.24 -18.16 15.75
N ALA A 112 -4.27 -18.10 17.08
CA ALA A 112 -5.50 -18.33 17.85
C ALA A 112 -6.57 -17.25 17.57
N TRP A 113 -6.17 -15.98 17.48
CA TRP A 113 -7.09 -14.88 17.17
C TRP A 113 -7.64 -14.97 15.74
N ILE A 114 -6.77 -15.24 14.75
CA ILE A 114 -7.16 -15.49 13.35
C ILE A 114 -8.06 -16.72 13.27
N GLY A 115 -7.71 -17.82 13.96
CA GLY A 115 -8.51 -19.04 14.01
C GLY A 115 -9.91 -18.79 14.57
N ASN A 116 -10.02 -18.02 15.66
CA ASN A 116 -11.33 -17.65 16.21
C ASN A 116 -12.13 -16.80 15.22
N PHE A 117 -11.50 -15.81 14.57
CA PHE A 117 -12.18 -14.96 13.58
C PHE A 117 -12.76 -15.76 12.39
N TYR A 118 -12.04 -16.78 11.89
CA TYR A 118 -12.50 -17.60 10.76
C TYR A 118 -13.45 -18.75 11.16
N THR A 119 -13.43 -19.23 12.40
CA THR A 119 -14.27 -20.37 12.83
C THR A 119 -15.67 -19.99 13.34
N HIS A 120 -15.95 -18.70 13.56
CA HIS A 120 -17.30 -18.22 13.90
C HIS A 120 -18.35 -18.43 12.78
N THR A 121 -17.92 -18.70 11.54
CA THR A 121 -18.84 -19.01 10.42
C THR A 121 -19.19 -20.48 10.31
N GLU A 122 -18.33 -21.41 10.74
CA GLU A 122 -18.66 -22.85 10.71
C GLU A 122 -19.69 -23.24 11.76
N ALA A 123 -19.65 -22.65 12.96
CA ALA A 123 -20.63 -22.92 14.01
C ALA A 123 -22.05 -22.47 13.62
N THR A 124 -22.16 -21.37 12.86
CA THR A 124 -23.45 -20.86 12.36
C THR A 124 -23.99 -21.71 11.20
N ILE A 125 -23.12 -22.31 10.37
CA ILE A 125 -23.53 -23.17 9.23
C ILE A 125 -23.81 -24.63 9.67
N LYS A 126 -23.12 -25.15 10.70
CA LYS A 126 -23.37 -26.50 11.25
C LYS A 126 -24.53 -26.56 12.26
N GLY A 127 -25.04 -25.43 12.73
CA GLY A 127 -26.05 -25.33 13.78
C GLY A 127 -27.45 -25.88 13.46
N GLU A 128 -27.80 -26.11 12.18
CA GLU A 128 -29.16 -26.58 11.81
C GLU A 128 -29.23 -27.95 11.11
N ARG A 129 -28.12 -28.63 10.81
CA ARG A 129 -28.15 -29.91 10.07
C ARG A 129 -27.46 -31.11 10.71
N GLY A 130 -26.95 -30.99 11.93
CA GLY A 130 -26.12 -32.03 12.56
C GLY A 130 -26.71 -32.76 13.76
N ALA A 131 -27.89 -32.40 14.27
CA ALA A 131 -28.46 -33.03 15.46
C ALA A 131 -29.19 -34.34 15.14
N ARG A 132 -28.48 -35.33 14.57
CA ARG A 132 -29.01 -36.71 14.49
C ARG A 132 -28.64 -37.43 15.78
N ARG A 133 -29.61 -37.43 16.70
CA ARG A 133 -29.82 -38.30 17.86
C ARG A 133 -28.91 -39.56 17.86
N GLN A 134 -27.90 -39.60 18.74
CA GLN A 134 -27.34 -40.86 19.20
C GLN A 134 -28.24 -41.35 20.33
N GLU A 135 -29.12 -42.28 20.04
CA GLU A 135 -29.86 -43.02 21.06
C GLU A 135 -28.88 -43.94 21.82
N PRO A 136 -28.86 -43.93 23.17
CA PRO A 136 -28.16 -44.96 23.91
C PRO A 136 -28.97 -46.26 23.83
N ILE A 137 -28.39 -47.31 23.24
CA ILE A 137 -28.98 -48.65 23.27
C ILE A 137 -28.83 -49.19 24.70
N HIS A 138 -29.86 -48.97 25.53
CA HIS A 138 -30.06 -49.70 26.79
C HIS A 138 -30.94 -50.93 26.56
N GLY A 139 -30.45 -52.08 27.03
CA GLY A 139 -30.85 -53.40 26.55
C GLY A 139 -32.07 -54.05 27.18
N ARG A 140 -32.35 -55.28 26.73
CA ARG A 140 -32.99 -56.39 27.47
C ARG A 140 -33.10 -57.62 26.58
N ARG A 141 -32.37 -58.70 26.87
CA ARG A 141 -32.98 -60.03 26.98
C ARG A 141 -32.11 -60.95 27.83
N SER A 142 -32.76 -61.41 28.89
CA SER A 142 -32.35 -62.33 29.94
C SER A 142 -32.01 -63.73 29.41
N GLU A 143 -31.00 -64.34 30.05
CA GLU A 143 -30.75 -65.77 30.08
C GLU A 143 -31.78 -66.51 30.96
N GLY A 144 -31.83 -67.84 30.77
CA GLY A 144 -32.58 -68.84 31.56
C GLY A 144 -33.51 -69.67 30.67
N GLU A 145 -33.48 -71.02 30.61
CA GLU A 145 -33.29 -72.01 31.68
C GLU A 145 -33.90 -71.63 33.04
#